data_AF-A0A4D7BAA1-F1
#
_entry.id   AF-A0A4D7BAA1-F1
#
_cell.length_a   1.000
_cell.length_b   1.000
_cell.length_c   1.000
_cell.angle_alpha   90.00
_cell.angle_beta   90.00
_cell.angle_gamma   90.00
#
_symmetry.space_group_name_H-M   'P 1'
#
loop_
_entity.id
_entity.type
_entity.pdbx_description
1 polymer ?
#
loop_
_entity_poly.entity_id
_entity_poly.type
_entity_poly.pdbx_seq_one_letter_code
_entity_poly.pdbx_strand_id
1 'polypeptide(L)'
;MTRIKNPTDAEEAAIQRQIASDPDAPEATDQQLRKAKPFAAAFPDLMNSIKRARGRPKLAAPKEAVTLRLDPAVVSAFRATGGEWRANMGKVLEQAAAKTLSSGKGRGSAKDVKSIAASAMTAKGRGDHQPTTSSEPKRRPKG
;
A
#
# COMPACT_ATOMS: atom_id res chain seq x y z
N MET A 1 2.54 -20.46 -2.90
CA MET A 1 3.20 -20.15 -4.19
C MET A 1 3.74 -21.45 -4.78
N THR A 2 3.31 -21.81 -5.98
CA THR A 2 3.84 -23.00 -6.68
C THR A 2 5.24 -22.67 -7.22
N ARG A 3 6.24 -23.48 -6.89
CA ARG A 3 7.60 -23.32 -7.41
C ARG A 3 7.60 -23.79 -8.87
N ILE A 4 7.98 -22.90 -9.79
CA ILE A 4 8.19 -23.25 -11.20
C ILE A 4 9.37 -24.23 -11.25
N LYS A 5 9.18 -25.38 -11.90
CA LYS A 5 10.26 -26.34 -12.17
C LYS A 5 10.96 -25.92 -13.46
N ASN A 6 12.30 -25.89 -13.44
CA ASN A 6 13.08 -25.79 -14.66
C ASN A 6 13.09 -27.15 -15.37
N PRO A 7 13.04 -27.18 -16.71
CA PRO A 7 13.14 -28.41 -17.49
C PRO A 7 14.52 -29.06 -17.31
N THR A 8 14.57 -30.38 -17.49
CA THR A 8 15.82 -31.14 -17.60
C THR A 8 16.42 -31.00 -19.00
N ASP A 9 17.73 -31.23 -19.17
CA ASP A 9 18.41 -31.12 -20.47
C ASP A 9 17.75 -31.96 -21.59
N ALA A 10 17.22 -33.14 -21.24
CA ALA A 10 16.51 -34.00 -22.19
C ALA A 10 15.17 -33.39 -22.62
N GLU A 11 14.46 -32.74 -21.70
CA GLU A 11 13.22 -32.02 -21.98
C GLU A 11 13.50 -30.74 -22.77
N GLU A 12 14.56 -29.99 -22.44
CA GLU A 12 15.00 -28.83 -23.22
C GLU A 12 15.34 -29.22 -24.66
N ALA A 13 16.05 -30.33 -24.86
CA ALA A 13 16.37 -30.83 -26.20
C ALA A 13 15.11 -31.23 -26.99
N ALA A 14 14.11 -31.81 -26.33
CA ALA A 14 12.83 -32.14 -26.95
C ALA A 14 12.05 -30.87 -27.34
N ILE A 15 12.00 -29.87 -26.46
CA ILE A 15 11.38 -28.56 -26.71
C ILE A 15 12.04 -27.88 -27.90
N GLN A 16 13.38 -27.86 -27.96
CA GLN A 16 14.10 -27.22 -29.06
C GLN A 16 13.83 -27.90 -30.40
N ARG A 17 13.72 -29.24 -30.44
CA ARG A 17 13.35 -29.98 -31.65
C ARG A 17 11.95 -29.62 -32.14
N GLN A 18 11.00 -29.48 -31.21
CA GLN A 18 9.64 -29.09 -31.54
C GLN A 18 9.59 -27.67 -32.12
N ILE A 19 10.27 -26.71 -31.49
CA ILE A 19 10.40 -25.33 -31.98
C ILE A 19 11.01 -25.32 -33.40
N ALA A 20 12.11 -26.03 -33.61
CA ALA A 20 12.80 -26.07 -34.90
C ALA A 20 12.00 -26.76 -36.02
N SER A 21 11.06 -27.64 -35.67
CA SER A 21 10.22 -28.34 -36.64
C SER A 21 8.94 -27.59 -37.02
N ASP A 22 8.66 -26.45 -36.35
CA ASP A 22 7.44 -25.67 -36.57
C ASP A 22 7.50 -24.91 -37.91
N PRO A 23 6.66 -25.26 -38.90
CA PRO A 23 6.65 -24.58 -40.20
C PRO A 23 6.05 -23.16 -40.15
N ASP A 24 5.24 -22.84 -39.13
CA ASP A 24 4.58 -21.54 -39.00
C ASP A 24 5.46 -20.50 -38.28
N ALA A 25 6.49 -20.96 -37.58
CA ALA A 25 7.43 -20.13 -36.83
C ALA A 25 8.89 -20.45 -37.18
N PRO A 26 9.31 -20.30 -38.45
CA PRO A 26 10.69 -20.56 -38.84
C PRO A 26 11.65 -19.59 -38.13
N GLU A 27 12.86 -20.09 -37.83
CA GLU A 27 13.92 -19.29 -37.24
C GLU A 27 14.27 -18.09 -38.12
N ALA A 28 14.46 -16.93 -37.48
CA ALA A 28 14.78 -15.70 -38.19
C ALA A 28 16.21 -15.77 -38.78
N THR A 29 16.34 -15.52 -40.08
CA THR A 29 17.64 -15.45 -40.75
C THR A 29 18.38 -14.15 -40.44
N ASP A 30 19.71 -14.16 -40.52
CA ASP A 30 20.55 -12.97 -40.32
C ASP A 30 20.16 -11.79 -41.23
N GLN A 31 19.74 -12.09 -42.47
CA GLN A 31 19.29 -11.06 -43.39
C GLN A 31 17.95 -10.43 -42.97
N GLN A 32 17.05 -11.21 -42.37
CA GLN A 32 15.79 -10.69 -41.82
C GLN A 32 16.05 -9.85 -40.56
N LEU A 33 16.94 -10.30 -39.68
CA LEU A 33 17.34 -9.55 -38.49
C LEU A 33 17.99 -8.20 -38.84
N ARG A 34 18.83 -8.16 -39.88
CA ARG A 34 19.42 -6.91 -40.39
C ARG A 34 18.39 -5.89 -40.89
N LYS A 35 17.22 -6.35 -41.32
CA LYS A 35 16.12 -5.50 -41.79
C LYS A 35 15.11 -5.18 -40.68
N ALA A 36 15.27 -5.75 -39.48
CA ALA A 36 14.37 -5.53 -38.37
C ALA A 36 14.38 -4.06 -37.96
N LYS A 37 13.19 -3.52 -37.71
CA LYS A 37 13.02 -2.14 -37.22
C LYS A 37 12.89 -2.16 -35.70
N PRO A 38 13.44 -1.16 -34.99
CA PRO A 38 13.15 -0.98 -33.58
C PRO A 38 11.64 -0.88 -33.34
N PHE A 39 11.15 -1.40 -32.21
CA PHE A 39 9.72 -1.41 -31.87
C PHE A 39 9.06 -0.02 -32.01
N ALA A 40 9.75 1.04 -31.56
CA ALA A 40 9.25 2.41 -31.66
C ALA A 40 9.09 2.90 -33.11
N ALA A 41 9.87 2.38 -34.05
CA ALA A 41 9.77 2.71 -35.47
C ALA A 41 8.73 1.83 -36.19
N ALA A 42 8.54 0.58 -35.75
CA ALA A 42 7.54 -0.32 -36.30
C ALA A 42 6.11 0.02 -35.82
N PHE A 43 5.96 0.45 -34.56
CA PHE A 43 4.67 0.71 -33.92
C PHE A 43 4.68 2.05 -33.16
N PRO A 44 4.75 3.19 -33.87
CA PRO A 44 4.89 4.50 -33.24
C PRO A 44 3.71 4.85 -32.32
N ASP A 45 2.48 4.55 -32.74
CA ASP A 45 1.28 4.88 -31.96
C ASP A 45 1.17 4.07 -30.67
N LEU A 46 1.52 2.78 -30.73
CA LEU A 46 1.56 1.91 -29.55
C LEU A 46 2.68 2.31 -28.60
N MET A 47 3.85 2.70 -29.12
CA MET A 47 4.92 3.24 -28.28
C MET A 47 4.46 4.51 -27.55
N ASN A 48 3.74 5.39 -28.24
CA ASN A 48 3.21 6.62 -27.65
C ASN A 48 2.13 6.35 -26.59
N SER A 49 1.25 5.37 -26.82
CA SER A 49 0.23 5.01 -25.82
C SER A 49 0.87 4.42 -24.56
N ILE A 50 1.87 3.54 -24.69
CA ILE A 50 2.61 2.97 -23.55
C ILE A 50 3.34 4.07 -22.76
N LYS A 51 3.95 5.05 -23.45
CA LYS A 51 4.59 6.21 -22.80
C LYS A 51 3.61 7.04 -21.98
N ARG A 52 2.39 7.26 -22.50
CA ARG A 52 1.33 7.99 -21.79
C ARG A 52 0.73 7.20 -20.63
N ALA A 53 0.75 5.87 -20.70
CA ALA A 53 0.10 4.98 -19.73
C ALA A 53 0.91 4.68 -18.46
N ARG A 54 2.12 5.25 -18.28
CA ARG A 54 2.90 5.03 -17.05
C ARG A 54 2.31 5.80 -15.85
N GLY A 55 1.37 5.14 -15.16
CA GLY A 55 1.04 5.37 -13.75
C GLY A 55 -0.11 6.35 -13.49
N ARG A 56 -0.58 6.34 -12.23
CA ARG A 56 -1.52 7.35 -11.71
C ARG A 56 -0.87 8.74 -11.89
N PRO A 57 -1.61 9.76 -12.38
CA PRO A 57 -1.11 11.12 -12.46
C PRO A 57 -0.45 11.55 -11.14
N LYS A 58 0.75 12.12 -11.23
CA LYS A 58 1.48 12.58 -10.05
C LYS A 58 0.66 13.65 -9.35
N LEU A 59 0.32 13.44 -8.07
CA LEU A 59 -0.30 14.45 -7.23
C LEU A 59 0.63 15.66 -7.12
N ALA A 60 0.09 16.88 -7.23
CA ALA A 60 0.89 18.11 -7.12
C ALA A 60 1.57 18.25 -5.75
N ALA A 61 0.90 17.82 -4.68
CA ALA A 61 1.43 17.81 -3.31
C ALA A 61 1.07 16.47 -2.63
N PRO A 62 1.85 15.39 -2.81
CA PRO A 62 1.63 14.14 -2.11
C PRO A 62 1.99 14.28 -0.63
N LYS A 63 1.34 13.49 0.23
CA LYS A 63 1.75 13.37 1.64
C LYS A 63 3.17 12.79 1.70
N GLU A 64 4.01 13.39 2.54
CA GLU A 64 5.36 12.88 2.78
C GLU A 64 5.31 11.64 3.67
N ALA A 65 6.00 10.57 3.25
CA ALA A 65 6.10 9.34 4.03
C ALA A 65 7.29 9.43 4.99
N VAL A 66 7.01 9.71 6.26
CA VAL A 66 8.03 9.79 7.31
C VAL A 66 7.95 8.61 8.27
N THR A 67 9.10 8.11 8.72
CA THR A 67 9.19 7.07 9.76
C THR A 67 9.37 7.73 11.12
N LEU A 68 8.29 7.80 11.91
CA LEU A 68 8.30 8.37 13.26
C LEU A 68 8.07 7.26 14.30
N ARG A 69 8.92 7.22 15.34
CA ARG A 69 8.68 6.37 16.52
C ARG A 69 7.76 7.09 17.48
N LEU A 70 6.66 6.45 17.86
CA LEU A 70 5.66 6.95 18.79
C LEU A 70 5.58 6.04 20.01
N ASP A 71 5.19 6.60 21.14
CA ASP A 71 4.87 5.83 22.34
C ASP A 71 3.72 4.83 22.02
N PRO A 72 3.86 3.53 22.35
CA PRO A 72 2.82 2.52 22.15
C PRO A 72 1.47 2.90 22.75
N ALA A 73 1.43 3.59 23.89
CA ALA A 73 0.20 4.03 24.54
C ALA A 73 -0.58 5.02 23.67
N VAL A 74 0.12 5.95 23.01
CA VAL A 74 -0.49 6.92 22.09
C VAL A 74 -1.07 6.20 20.88
N VAL A 75 -0.30 5.28 20.28
CA VAL A 75 -0.77 4.49 19.13
C VAL A 75 -2.01 3.67 19.50
N SER A 76 -2.00 3.03 20.68
CA SER A 76 -3.14 2.25 21.18
C SER A 76 -4.40 3.10 21.35
N ALA A 77 -4.27 4.28 21.96
CA ALA A 77 -5.39 5.21 22.16
C ALA A 77 -6.03 5.62 20.82
N PHE A 78 -5.22 5.93 19.80
CA PHE A 78 -5.77 6.23 18.48
C PHE A 78 -6.41 4.99 17.85
N ARG A 79 -5.79 3.80 17.92
CA ARG A 79 -6.37 2.56 17.35
C ARG A 79 -7.75 2.25 17.92
N ALA A 80 -8.01 2.58 19.19
CA ALA A 80 -9.33 2.42 19.81
C ALA A 80 -10.42 3.30 19.17
N THR A 81 -10.07 4.36 18.41
CA THR A 81 -11.02 5.23 17.69
C THR A 81 -11.63 4.59 16.42
N GLY A 82 -11.14 3.42 15.98
CA GLY A 82 -11.72 2.66 14.88
C GLY A 82 -11.01 2.80 13.52
N GLY A 83 -11.74 2.55 12.44
CA GLY A 83 -11.23 2.29 11.08
C GLY A 83 -10.32 3.36 10.46
N GLU A 84 -10.38 4.60 10.97
CA GLU A 84 -9.65 5.76 10.42
C GLU A 84 -8.67 6.38 11.43
N TRP A 85 -8.19 5.60 12.40
CA TRP A 85 -7.33 6.11 13.48
C TRP A 85 -6.05 6.82 13.00
N ARG A 86 -5.48 6.40 11.86
CA ARG A 86 -4.30 7.06 11.27
C ARG A 86 -4.64 8.42 10.66
N ALA A 87 -5.79 8.52 9.99
CA ALA A 87 -6.26 9.79 9.43
C ALA A 87 -6.63 10.78 10.54
N ASN A 88 -7.25 10.30 11.62
CA ASN A 88 -7.54 11.09 12.81
C ASN A 88 -6.26 11.59 13.50
N MET A 89 -5.25 10.73 13.65
CA MET A 89 -3.93 11.12 14.16
C MET A 89 -3.30 12.22 13.29
N GLY A 90 -3.38 12.09 11.95
CA GLY A 90 -2.90 13.12 11.02
C GLY A 90 -3.53 14.49 11.26
N LYS A 91 -4.86 14.56 11.40
CA LYS A 91 -5.58 15.82 11.67
C LYS A 91 -5.15 16.47 12.98
N VAL A 92 -4.93 15.68 14.03
CA VAL A 92 -4.43 16.18 15.33
C VAL A 92 -3.03 16.77 15.18
N LEU A 93 -2.15 16.12 14.41
CA LEU A 93 -0.81 16.63 14.13
C LEU A 93 -0.85 17.94 13.32
N GLU A 94 -1.74 18.06 12.34
CA GLU A 94 -1.93 19.31 11.58
C GLU A 94 -2.36 20.47 12.48
N GLN A 95 -3.35 20.25 13.35
CA GLN A 95 -3.83 21.24 14.32
C GLN A 95 -2.75 21.64 15.32
N ALA A 96 -2.01 20.65 15.85
CA ALA A 96 -0.92 20.90 16.78
C ALA A 96 0.20 21.71 16.11
N ALA A 97 0.58 21.38 14.87
CA ALA A 97 1.58 22.12 14.12
C ALA A 97 1.16 23.58 13.90
N ALA A 98 -0.10 23.82 13.49
CA ALA A 98 -0.64 25.17 13.32
C ALA A 98 -0.55 25.99 14.61
N LYS A 99 -0.97 25.42 15.75
CA LYS A 99 -0.93 26.08 17.06
C LYS A 99 0.50 26.38 17.53
N THR A 100 1.43 25.46 17.29
CA THR A 100 2.82 25.59 17.74
C THR A 100 3.60 26.59 16.90
N LEU A 101 3.27 26.72 15.61
CA LEU A 101 3.90 27.67 14.69
C LEU A 101 3.30 29.09 14.79
N SER A 102 2.01 29.22 15.14
CA SER A 102 1.36 30.53 15.34
C SER A 102 1.70 31.17 16.68
N SER A 103 2.12 30.39 17.67
CA SER A 103 2.54 30.88 18.99
C SER A 103 4.05 31.11 18.97
N GLY A 104 4.48 32.32 18.59
CA GLY A 104 5.88 32.67 18.38
C GLY A 104 6.82 32.24 19.52
N LYS A 105 7.93 31.60 19.13
CA LYS A 105 9.20 31.47 19.87
C LYS A 105 9.07 31.25 21.40
N GLY A 106 8.90 30.01 21.83
CA GLY A 106 9.07 29.67 23.24
C GLY A 106 8.98 28.17 23.49
N ARG A 107 10.07 27.60 24.01
CA ARG A 107 10.23 26.20 24.44
C ARG A 107 8.94 25.63 25.04
N GLY A 108 8.24 24.75 24.32
CA GLY A 108 7.05 24.05 24.81
C GLY A 108 7.45 23.02 25.86
N SER A 109 7.10 23.29 27.11
CA SER A 109 7.31 22.40 28.25
C SER A 109 6.40 21.16 28.12
N ALA A 110 6.87 20.01 28.64
CA ALA A 110 6.22 18.69 28.54
C ALA A 110 4.78 18.59 29.12
N LYS A 111 4.21 19.70 29.59
CA LYS A 111 2.85 19.78 30.16
C LYS A 111 1.76 19.96 29.09
N ASP A 112 2.08 20.48 27.91
CA ASP A 112 1.06 20.84 26.91
C ASP A 112 0.46 19.64 26.14
N VAL A 113 1.15 18.50 26.11
CA VAL A 113 0.71 17.31 25.36
C VAL A 113 -0.47 16.59 26.04
N LYS A 114 -0.63 16.78 27.36
CA LYS A 114 -1.67 16.10 28.16
C LYS A 114 -3.08 16.69 27.98
N SER A 115 -3.20 17.92 27.45
CA SER A 115 -4.49 18.61 27.28
C SER A 115 -5.25 18.19 26.01
N ILE A 116 -4.54 17.77 24.96
CA ILE A 116 -5.13 17.54 23.63
C ILE A 116 -5.93 16.23 23.57
N ALA A 117 -5.56 15.23 24.38
CA ALA A 117 -6.27 13.95 24.46
C ALA A 117 -7.68 14.06 25.10
N ALA A 118 -7.96 15.11 25.87
CA ALA A 118 -9.23 15.26 26.57
C ALA A 118 -10.36 15.84 25.70
N SER A 119 -10.04 16.53 24.59
CA SER A 119 -11.07 17.19 23.75
C SER A 119 -11.66 16.32 22.65
N ALA A 120 -11.07 15.15 22.36
CA ALA A 120 -11.58 14.24 21.32
C ALA A 120 -12.67 13.26 21.81
N MET A 121 -12.99 13.23 23.11
CA MET A 121 -13.97 12.30 23.71
C MET A 121 -15.33 12.91 24.05
N THR A 122 -15.57 14.22 23.82
CA THR A 122 -16.83 14.90 24.23
C THR A 122 -17.72 15.27 23.04
N ALA A 123 -17.76 14.47 21.98
CA ALA A 123 -18.68 14.71 20.86
C ALA A 123 -19.30 13.42 20.29
N LYS A 124 -20.03 12.67 21.13
CA LYS A 124 -21.22 11.94 20.69
C LYS A 124 -22.13 11.66 21.88
N GLY A 125 -23.14 12.50 22.06
CA GLY A 125 -24.22 12.28 23.02
C GLY A 125 -25.15 11.14 22.57
N ARG A 126 -25.52 10.34 23.57
CA ARG A 126 -26.84 9.76 23.85
C ARG A 126 -27.49 8.93 22.73
N GLY A 127 -27.45 7.62 22.94
CA GLY A 127 -28.42 6.65 22.43
C GLY A 127 -28.41 5.46 23.38
N ASP A 128 -29.39 5.44 24.29
CA ASP A 128 -29.56 4.40 25.30
C ASP A 128 -29.70 3.02 24.65
N HIS A 129 -28.81 2.08 24.95
CA HIS A 129 -29.06 0.65 24.79
C HIS A 129 -28.46 -0.10 26.00
N GLN A 130 -29.37 -0.73 26.74
CA GLN A 130 -29.15 -1.52 27.94
C GLN A 130 -28.15 -2.67 27.69
N PRO A 131 -27.32 -3.05 28.69
CA PRO A 131 -26.55 -4.28 28.62
C PRO A 131 -27.48 -5.47 28.89
N THR A 132 -27.87 -6.20 27.85
CA THR A 132 -28.45 -7.54 28.05
C THR A 132 -27.34 -8.48 28.49
N THR A 133 -27.36 -8.81 29.78
CA THR A 133 -26.70 -9.98 30.33
C THR A 133 -27.34 -11.23 29.72
N SER A 134 -26.63 -12.07 28.96
CA SER A 134 -26.92 -13.51 28.94
C SER A 134 -25.87 -14.33 28.21
N SER A 135 -25.44 -15.38 28.92
CA SER A 135 -25.04 -16.70 28.41
C SER A 135 -23.61 -16.92 27.90
N GLU A 136 -22.74 -17.14 28.89
CA GLU A 136 -21.67 -18.14 28.89
C GLU A 136 -22.09 -19.47 28.21
N PRO A 137 -21.33 -20.02 27.25
CA PRO A 137 -21.45 -21.41 26.86
C PRO A 137 -20.43 -22.28 27.60
N LYS A 138 -20.99 -23.23 28.36
CA LYS A 138 -20.30 -24.25 29.16
C LYS A 138 -19.17 -24.95 28.40
N ARG A 139 -17.99 -24.98 29.02
CA ARG A 139 -16.95 -25.97 28.71
C ARG A 139 -17.52 -27.38 28.93
N ARG A 140 -17.51 -28.24 27.90
CA ARG A 140 -17.68 -29.69 28.05
C ARG A 140 -16.32 -30.31 28.40
N PRO A 141 -16.23 -31.20 29.42
CA PRO A 141 -15.02 -31.97 29.66
C PRO A 141 -14.98 -33.27 28.82
N LYS A 142 -13.77 -33.54 28.37
CA LYS A 142 -13.06 -34.77 27.95
C LYS A 142 -13.82 -36.03 27.49
N GLY A 143 -13.38 -36.51 26.33
CA GLY A 143 -13.01 -37.91 26.06
C GLY A 143 -11.59 -37.90 25.50
#